data_AF-A0A7C3QYF3-F1
#
_entry.id   AF-A0A7C3QYF3-F1
#
_cell.length_a   1.000
_cell.length_b   1.000
_cell.length_c   1.000
_cell.angle_alpha   90.00
_cell.angle_beta   90.00
_cell.angle_gamma   90.00
#
_symmetry.space_group_name_H-M   'P 1'
#
loop_
_entity.id
_entity.type
_entity.pdbx_description
1 polymer ?
#
loop_
_entity_poly.entity_id
_entity_poly.type
_entity_poly.pdbx_seq_one_letter_code
_entity_poly.pdbx_strand_id
1 'polypeptide(L)'
;MSYQWLELAFKVLVTLWLVTVAVWDFLTRRIPNWLVLPVMLPALCWQVYRAIQRAPDGLLFALGTWAVLYTMWRAHVFGGGDAKFLMALFALFPTAQFLLLFSLVVLAVSIPIIVIQYVSPRLRGVPDADRSASERSVLPSAERLRTRGQPFSWTFALPGVLYLWLGYF
;
A
#
# COMPACT_ATOMS: atom_id res chain seq x y z
N MET A 1 -13.77 5.65 -30.60
CA MET A 1 -13.80 4.19 -30.36
C MET A 1 -12.42 3.59 -30.06
N SER A 2 -11.31 4.04 -30.65
CA SER A 2 -9.96 3.49 -30.40
C SER A 2 -9.45 3.64 -28.96
N TYR A 3 -9.79 4.72 -28.26
CA TYR A 3 -9.29 4.98 -26.89
C TYR A 3 -9.94 4.10 -25.80
N GLN A 4 -11.17 3.64 -26.01
CA GLN A 4 -11.90 2.82 -25.02
C GLN A 4 -11.24 1.47 -24.78
N TRP A 5 -10.75 0.82 -25.84
CA TRP A 5 -10.04 -0.46 -25.73
C TRP A 5 -8.70 -0.33 -25.04
N LEU A 6 -7.98 0.78 -25.26
CA LEU A 6 -6.71 1.06 -24.60
C LEU A 6 -6.91 1.32 -23.10
N GLU A 7 -7.94 2.10 -22.74
CA GLU A 7 -8.30 2.34 -21.35
C GLU A 7 -8.67 1.02 -20.65
N LEU A 8 -9.54 0.21 -21.27
CA LEU A 8 -9.91 -1.10 -20.74
C LEU A 8 -8.68 -2.01 -20.57
N ALA A 9 -7.81 -2.07 -21.57
CA ALA A 9 -6.57 -2.85 -21.50
C ALA A 9 -5.68 -2.38 -20.34
N PHE A 10 -5.52 -1.07 -20.16
CA PHE A 10 -4.77 -0.52 -19.03
C PHE A 10 -5.41 -0.90 -17.69
N LYS A 11 -6.75 -0.77 -17.55
CA LYS A 11 -7.46 -1.18 -16.33
C LYS A 11 -7.27 -2.66 -16.02
N VAL A 12 -7.36 -3.52 -17.04
CA VAL A 12 -7.12 -4.96 -16.88
C VAL A 12 -5.68 -5.23 -16.47
N LEU A 13 -4.69 -4.61 -17.13
CA LEU A 13 -3.27 -4.80 -16.82
C LEU A 13 -2.92 -4.36 -15.40
N VAL A 14 -3.39 -3.19 -14.97
CA VAL A 14 -3.17 -2.70 -13.60
C VAL A 14 -3.86 -3.61 -12.59
N THR A 15 -5.09 -4.05 -12.85
CA THR A 15 -5.80 -5.00 -11.97
C THR A 15 -5.02 -6.31 -11.84
N LEU A 16 -4.56 -6.88 -12.96
CA LEU A 16 -3.74 -8.09 -12.97
C LEU A 16 -2.45 -7.90 -12.18
N TRP A 17 -1.79 -6.75 -12.33
CA TRP A 17 -0.60 -6.41 -11.54
C TRP A 17 -0.91 -6.33 -10.04
N LEU A 18 -1.98 -5.64 -9.64
CA LEU A 18 -2.39 -5.53 -8.23
C LEU A 18 -2.71 -6.90 -7.62
N VAL A 19 -3.43 -7.75 -8.35
CA VAL A 19 -3.71 -9.13 -7.95
C VAL A 19 -2.42 -9.94 -7.85
N THR A 20 -1.50 -9.79 -8.81
CA THR A 20 -0.21 -10.49 -8.79
C THR A 20 0.61 -10.08 -7.57
N VAL A 21 0.69 -8.80 -7.23
CA VAL A 21 1.37 -8.32 -6.02
C VAL A 21 0.73 -8.89 -4.76
N ALA A 22 -0.61 -8.85 -4.67
CA ALA A 22 -1.33 -9.37 -3.50
C ALA A 22 -1.13 -10.88 -3.32
N VAL A 23 -1.22 -11.65 -4.41
CA VAL A 23 -0.99 -13.11 -4.38
C VAL A 23 0.48 -13.42 -4.06
N TRP A 24 1.42 -12.70 -4.67
CA TRP A 24 2.85 -12.91 -4.43
C TRP A 24 3.22 -12.61 -2.97
N ASP A 25 2.69 -11.51 -2.41
CA ASP A 25 2.89 -11.17 -1.00
C ASP A 25 2.26 -12.24 -0.08
N PHE A 26 1.08 -12.75 -0.40
CA PHE A 26 0.46 -13.82 0.36
C PHE A 26 1.31 -15.10 0.37
N LEU A 27 1.89 -15.47 -0.78
CA LEU A 27 2.69 -16.69 -0.93
C LEU A 27 4.10 -16.56 -0.34
N THR A 28 4.76 -15.43 -0.53
CA THR A 28 6.20 -15.27 -0.23
C THR A 28 6.50 -14.30 0.92
N ARG A 29 5.48 -13.56 1.41
CA ARG A 29 5.58 -12.51 2.43
C ARG A 29 6.63 -11.44 2.11
N ARG A 30 6.94 -11.29 0.83
CA ARG A 30 7.96 -10.37 0.32
C ARG A 30 7.51 -9.83 -1.01
N ILE A 31 7.53 -8.52 -1.16
CA ILE A 31 7.26 -7.87 -2.44
C ILE A 31 8.61 -7.61 -3.14
N PRO A 32 8.93 -8.30 -4.25
CA PRO A 32 10.21 -8.14 -4.91
C PRO A 32 10.26 -6.88 -5.76
N ASN A 33 11.46 -6.28 -5.86
CA ASN A 33 11.65 -5.04 -6.62
C ASN A 33 11.27 -5.19 -8.11
N TRP A 34 11.53 -6.36 -8.71
CA TRP A 34 11.21 -6.60 -10.12
C TRP A 34 9.71 -6.54 -10.42
N LEU A 35 8.85 -6.71 -9.41
CA LEU A 35 7.40 -6.64 -9.58
C LEU A 35 6.88 -5.20 -9.47
N VAL A 36 7.55 -4.36 -8.68
CA VAL A 36 7.09 -3.00 -8.36
C VAL A 36 7.75 -1.95 -9.25
N LEU A 37 9.07 -2.06 -9.47
CA LEU A 37 9.84 -1.07 -10.23
C LEU A 37 9.34 -0.86 -11.67
N PRO A 38 8.93 -1.90 -12.42
CA PRO A 38 8.42 -1.71 -13.78
C PRO A 38 7.12 -0.92 -13.87
N VAL A 39 6.37 -0.78 -12.77
CA VAL A 39 5.16 0.06 -12.71
C VAL A 39 5.49 1.43 -12.11
N MET A 40 6.27 1.44 -11.02
CA MET A 40 6.64 2.66 -10.32
C MET A 40 7.44 3.63 -11.19
N LEU A 41 8.44 3.15 -11.93
CA LEU A 41 9.32 4.01 -12.72
C LEU A 41 8.58 4.67 -13.89
N PRO A 42 7.84 3.95 -14.76
CA PRO A 42 7.07 4.60 -15.83
C PRO A 42 6.01 5.55 -15.29
N ALA A 43 5.33 5.20 -14.20
CA ALA A 43 4.34 6.08 -13.57
C ALA A 43 4.98 7.38 -13.09
N LEU A 44 6.14 7.30 -12.42
CA LEU A 44 6.88 8.50 -11.99
C LEU A 44 7.39 9.31 -13.19
N CYS A 45 7.98 8.67 -14.20
CA CYS A 45 8.42 9.33 -15.43
C CYS A 45 7.26 10.07 -16.11
N TRP A 46 6.07 9.48 -16.12
CA TRP A 46 4.87 10.13 -16.62
C TRP A 46 4.49 11.37 -15.81
N GLN A 47 4.57 11.32 -14.48
CA GLN A 47 4.32 12.52 -13.66
C GLN A 47 5.36 13.61 -13.88
N VAL A 48 6.64 13.24 -14.05
CA VAL A 48 7.71 14.19 -14.40
C VAL A 48 7.43 14.84 -15.75
N TYR A 49 7.03 14.05 -16.75
CA TYR A 49 6.63 14.56 -18.06
C TYR A 49 5.48 15.57 -17.94
N ARG A 50 4.42 15.26 -17.17
CA ARG A 50 3.31 16.19 -16.92
C ARG A 50 3.75 17.46 -16.20
N ALA A 51 4.68 17.36 -15.25
CA ALA A 51 5.23 18.50 -14.54
C ALA A 51 6.00 19.45 -15.47
N ILE A 52 6.80 18.89 -16.40
CA ILE A 52 7.49 19.67 -17.45
C ILE A 52 6.47 20.40 -18.34
N GLN A 53 5.32 19.77 -18.62
CA GLN A 53 4.19 20.35 -19.34
C GLN A 53 3.34 21.32 -18.49
N ARG A 54 3.88 21.86 -17.40
CA ARG A 54 3.24 22.82 -16.47
C ARG A 54 2.05 22.28 -15.67
N ALA A 55 1.98 20.96 -15.46
CA ALA A 55 1.02 20.32 -14.55
C ALA A 55 1.75 19.56 -13.41
N PRO A 56 2.40 20.27 -12.47
CA PRO A 56 3.27 19.66 -11.46
C PRO A 56 2.50 19.00 -10.30
N ASP A 57 1.19 19.26 -10.16
CA ASP A 57 0.42 18.87 -8.98
C ASP A 57 0.51 17.37 -8.67
N GLY A 58 0.41 16.52 -9.69
CA GLY A 58 0.54 15.07 -9.53
C GLY A 58 1.94 14.63 -9.09
N LEU A 59 2.99 15.27 -9.60
CA LEU A 59 4.37 14.99 -9.18
C LEU A 59 4.60 15.43 -7.74
N LEU A 60 4.18 16.65 -7.38
CA LEU A 60 4.34 17.18 -6.02
C LEU A 60 3.57 16.33 -5.01
N PHE A 61 2.35 15.90 -5.36
CA PHE A 61 1.57 14.99 -4.55
C PHE A 61 2.28 13.65 -4.36
N ALA A 62 2.73 13.01 -5.45
CA ALA A 62 3.46 11.74 -5.38
C ALA A 62 4.71 11.85 -4.51
N LEU A 63 5.54 12.89 -4.71
CA LEU A 63 6.75 13.12 -3.93
C LEU A 63 6.45 13.39 -2.46
N GLY A 64 5.42 14.18 -2.16
CA GLY A 64 4.96 14.43 -0.79
C GLY A 64 4.53 13.13 -0.10
N THR A 65 3.73 12.31 -0.77
CA THR A 65 3.32 10.99 -0.25
C THR A 65 4.52 10.06 -0.08
N TRP A 66 5.47 10.06 -1.02
CA TRP A 66 6.69 9.25 -0.94
C TRP A 66 7.56 9.65 0.25
N ALA A 67 7.69 10.94 0.56
CA ALA A 67 8.42 11.42 1.73
C ALA A 67 7.78 10.92 3.02
N VAL A 68 6.44 10.95 3.12
CA VAL A 68 5.69 10.40 4.26
C VAL A 68 5.89 8.89 4.36
N LEU A 69 5.69 8.14 3.27
CA LEU A 69 5.86 6.68 3.24
C LEU A 69 7.28 6.26 3.61
N TYR A 70 8.29 6.98 3.10
CA TYR A 70 9.69 6.77 3.46
C TYR A 70 9.94 6.99 4.94
N THR A 71 9.36 8.05 5.52
CA THR A 71 9.47 8.36 6.95
C THR A 71 8.82 7.27 7.81
N MET A 72 7.63 6.79 7.42
CA MET A 72 6.93 5.69 8.09
C MET A 72 7.70 4.38 7.99
N TRP A 73 8.30 4.09 6.83
CA TRP A 73 9.19 2.94 6.66
C TRP A 73 10.42 3.03 7.55
N ARG A 74 11.07 4.19 7.63
CA ARG A 74 12.24 4.43 8.48
C ARG A 74 11.90 4.36 9.97
N ALA A 75 10.65 4.66 10.32
CA ALA A 75 10.08 4.44 11.66
C ALA A 75 9.61 2.99 11.91
N HIS A 76 9.83 2.06 10.96
CA HIS A 76 9.45 0.65 11.07
C HIS A 76 7.93 0.41 11.23
N VAL A 77 7.10 1.31 10.70
CA VAL A 77 5.64 1.13 10.66
C VAL A 77 5.26 0.11 9.58
N PHE A 78 5.96 0.15 8.44
CA PHE A 78 5.71 -0.71 7.28
C PHE A 78 6.95 -1.50 6.87
N GLY A 79 6.74 -2.64 6.21
CA GLY A 79 7.81 -3.35 5.53
C GLY A 79 8.35 -2.55 4.34
N GLY A 80 9.61 -2.78 3.97
CA GLY A 80 10.20 -2.14 2.79
C GLY A 80 9.54 -2.56 1.48
N GLY A 81 8.87 -3.72 1.44
CA GLY A 81 8.03 -4.15 0.32
C GLY A 81 6.78 -3.29 0.19
N ASP A 82 6.00 -3.20 1.27
CA ASP A 82 4.77 -2.41 1.35
C ASP A 82 5.00 -0.95 0.98
N ALA A 83 6.07 -0.35 1.51
CA ALA A 83 6.42 1.03 1.22
C ALA A 83 6.62 1.27 -0.29
N LYS A 84 7.37 0.38 -0.96
CA LYS A 84 7.59 0.48 -2.42
C LYS A 84 6.31 0.26 -3.20
N PHE A 85 5.47 -0.69 -2.79
CA PHE A 85 4.19 -0.95 -3.45
C PHE A 85 3.25 0.26 -3.35
N LEU A 86 3.16 0.87 -2.16
CA LEU A 86 2.41 2.11 -1.95
C LEU A 86 2.99 3.27 -2.75
N MET A 87 4.31 3.41 -2.81
CA MET A 87 4.97 4.40 -3.65
C MET A 87 4.58 4.24 -5.14
N ALA A 88 4.53 3.00 -5.65
CA ALA A 88 4.07 2.72 -7.01
C ALA A 88 2.60 3.08 -7.22
N LEU A 89 1.72 2.72 -6.28
CA LEU A 89 0.29 3.07 -6.31
C LEU A 89 0.08 4.59 -6.37
N PHE A 90 0.76 5.35 -5.51
CA PHE A 90 0.64 6.81 -5.47
C PHE A 90 1.34 7.52 -6.63
N ALA A 91 2.31 6.89 -7.30
CA ALA A 91 2.82 7.39 -8.57
C ALA A 91 1.82 7.17 -9.72
N LEU A 92 1.07 6.06 -9.68
CA LEU A 92 0.04 5.71 -10.66
C LEU A 92 -1.22 6.59 -10.49
N PHE A 93 -1.63 6.81 -9.24
CA PHE A 93 -2.82 7.58 -8.86
C PHE A 93 -2.46 8.72 -7.89
N PRO A 94 -1.76 9.78 -8.34
CA PRO A 94 -1.35 10.88 -7.47
C PRO A 94 -2.50 11.88 -7.27
N THR A 95 -3.59 11.41 -6.65
CA THR A 95 -4.79 12.22 -6.43
C THR A 95 -5.25 12.16 -4.98
N ALA A 96 -5.81 13.27 -4.50
CA ALA A 96 -6.43 13.32 -3.17
C ALA A 96 -7.64 12.37 -3.06
N GLN A 97 -8.37 12.17 -4.16
CA GLN A 97 -9.49 11.24 -4.23
C GLN A 97 -9.04 9.79 -3.98
N PHE A 98 -7.94 9.38 -4.62
CA PHE A 98 -7.36 8.07 -4.37
C PHE A 98 -6.89 7.94 -2.93
N LEU A 99 -6.20 8.95 -2.38
CA LEU A 99 -5.76 8.94 -0.98
C LEU A 99 -6.94 8.81 0.00
N LEU A 100 -8.04 9.52 -0.24
CA LEU A 100 -9.25 9.44 0.60
C LEU A 100 -9.89 8.05 0.53
N LEU A 101 -10.07 7.50 -0.68
CA LEU A 101 -10.62 6.15 -0.86
C LEU A 101 -9.70 5.11 -0.21
N PHE A 102 -8.40 5.20 -0.45
CA PHE A 102 -7.39 4.35 0.16
C PHE A 102 -7.48 4.39 1.69
N SER A 103 -7.52 5.59 2.26
CA SER A 103 -7.61 5.78 3.71
C SER A 103 -8.90 5.20 4.29
N LEU A 104 -10.03 5.41 3.61
CA LEU A 104 -11.33 4.88 4.05
C LEU A 104 -11.38 3.35 4.01
N VAL A 105 -10.88 2.74 2.93
CA VAL A 105 -10.81 1.28 2.80
C VAL A 105 -9.88 0.67 3.84
N VAL A 106 -8.67 1.22 3.99
CA VAL A 106 -7.71 0.74 4.98
C VAL A 106 -8.29 0.89 6.39
N LEU A 107 -8.90 2.02 6.72
CA LEU A 107 -9.53 2.24 8.03
C LEU A 107 -10.67 1.25 8.28
N ALA A 108 -11.53 1.03 7.28
CA ALA A 108 -12.66 0.10 7.36
C ALA A 108 -12.21 -1.35 7.58
N VAL A 109 -11.04 -1.75 7.06
CA VAL A 109 -10.48 -3.09 7.29
C VAL A 109 -9.66 -3.16 8.59
N SER A 110 -8.85 -2.15 8.90
CA SER A 110 -7.97 -2.15 10.06
C SER A 110 -8.73 -2.03 11.38
N ILE A 111 -9.80 -1.23 11.45
CA ILE A 111 -10.59 -1.07 12.69
C ILE A 111 -11.13 -2.41 13.19
N PRO A 112 -11.90 -3.20 12.39
CA PRO A 112 -12.40 -4.50 12.84
C PRO A 112 -11.29 -5.44 13.29
N ILE A 113 -10.17 -5.47 12.57
CA ILE A 113 -9.03 -6.33 12.90
C ILE A 113 -8.43 -5.93 14.26
N ILE A 114 -8.23 -4.64 14.51
CA ILE A 114 -7.72 -4.13 15.78
C ILE A 114 -8.72 -4.44 16.90
N VAL A 115 -10.01 -4.19 16.69
CA VAL A 115 -11.05 -4.48 17.69
C VAL A 115 -11.05 -5.96 18.07
N ILE A 116 -11.02 -6.87 17.09
CA ILE A 116 -10.96 -8.32 17.34
C ILE A 116 -9.68 -8.68 18.13
N GLN A 117 -8.54 -8.10 17.77
CA GLN A 117 -7.26 -8.36 18.44
C GLN A 117 -7.20 -7.84 19.88
N TYR A 118 -7.84 -6.71 20.19
CA TYR A 118 -7.86 -6.15 21.55
C TYR A 118 -8.94 -6.79 22.44
N VAL A 119 -10.05 -7.24 21.87
CA VAL A 119 -11.16 -7.84 22.61
C VAL A 119 -10.95 -9.34 22.85
N SER A 120 -10.35 -10.08 21.90
CA SER A 120 -10.17 -11.54 22.01
C SER A 120 -9.28 -12.01 23.18
N PRO A 121 -8.18 -11.32 23.58
CA PRO A 121 -7.37 -11.73 24.72
C PRO A 121 -8.08 -11.53 26.05
N ARG A 122 -8.87 -10.44 26.18
CA ARG A 122 -9.69 -10.15 27.38
C ARG A 122 -10.76 -11.22 27.63
N LEU A 123 -11.27 -11.85 26.58
CA LEU A 123 -12.27 -12.92 26.70
C LEU A 123 -11.67 -14.32 26.94
N ARG A 124 -10.39 -14.55 26.59
CA ARG A 124 -9.78 -15.88 26.67
C ARG A 124 -9.06 -16.20 27.98
N GLY A 125 -8.97 -15.26 28.93
CA GLY A 125 -8.43 -15.53 30.28
C GLY A 125 -7.04 -16.17 30.31
N VAL A 126 -6.22 -15.98 29.26
CA VAL A 126 -4.89 -16.60 29.16
C VAL A 126 -3.93 -15.83 30.07
N PRO A 127 -3.29 -16.47 31.07
CA PRO A 127 -2.32 -15.82 31.94
C PRO A 127 -1.10 -15.33 31.14
N ASP A 128 -0.85 -14.03 31.27
CA ASP A 128 0.08 -13.23 30.47
C ASP A 128 1.54 -13.38 30.92
N ALA A 129 2.06 -14.60 30.94
CA ALA A 129 3.40 -14.88 31.49
C ALA A 129 4.58 -14.41 30.61
N ASP A 130 4.33 -13.97 29.37
CA ASP A 130 5.40 -13.67 28.38
C ASP A 130 5.37 -12.23 27.82
N ARG A 131 4.49 -11.36 28.35
CA ARG A 131 4.36 -9.97 27.87
C ARG A 131 5.25 -8.94 28.59
N SER A 132 5.84 -9.29 29.74
CA SER A 132 6.49 -8.32 30.64
C SER A 132 7.85 -7.78 30.16
N ALA A 133 8.57 -8.45 29.25
CA ALA A 133 9.90 -7.99 28.82
C ALA A 133 9.91 -7.19 27.50
N SER A 134 8.79 -7.15 26.76
CA SER A 134 8.73 -6.64 25.37
C SER A 134 8.01 -5.29 25.22
N GLU A 135 7.66 -4.63 26.33
CA GLU A 135 6.75 -3.47 26.36
C GLU A 135 7.45 -2.10 26.42
N ARG A 136 8.73 -1.98 26.04
CA ARG A 136 9.44 -0.69 26.01
C ARG A 136 9.67 -0.07 24.64
N SER A 137 9.27 -0.70 23.53
CA SER A 137 9.25 0.01 22.24
C SER A 137 7.84 0.01 21.64
N VAL A 138 7.26 1.21 21.56
CA VAL A 138 5.98 1.49 20.90
C VAL A 138 6.02 1.10 19.40
N LEU A 139 7.21 0.89 18.84
CA LEU A 139 7.43 0.48 17.45
C LEU A 139 8.02 -0.94 17.38
N PRO A 140 7.47 -1.82 16.52
CA PRO A 140 8.02 -3.14 16.29
C PRO A 140 9.39 -3.05 15.59
N SER A 141 10.35 -3.88 16.00
CA SER A 141 11.68 -3.94 15.40
C SER A 141 11.64 -4.54 13.98
N ALA A 142 12.56 -4.12 13.11
CA ALA A 142 12.70 -4.62 11.72
C ALA A 142 12.72 -6.16 11.63
N GLU A 143 13.32 -6.81 12.63
CA GLU A 143 13.45 -8.27 12.71
C GLU A 143 12.07 -8.95 12.90
N ARG A 144 11.15 -8.33 13.66
CA ARG A 144 9.77 -8.83 13.83
C ARG A 144 8.94 -8.67 12.56
N LEU A 145 9.13 -7.58 11.81
CA LEU A 145 8.47 -7.42 10.50
C LEU A 145 8.95 -8.48 9.51
N ARG A 146 10.24 -8.87 9.56
CA ARG A 146 10.80 -9.92 8.71
C ARG A 146 10.31 -11.33 9.06
N THR A 147 10.05 -11.60 10.34
CA THR A 147 9.66 -12.94 10.83
C THR A 147 8.14 -13.13 10.98
N ARG A 148 7.40 -12.07 11.33
CA ARG A 148 5.95 -12.06 11.52
C ARG A 148 5.18 -11.13 10.58
N GLY A 149 5.81 -10.67 9.49
CA GLY A 149 5.15 -9.87 8.46
C GLY A 149 3.85 -10.53 8.01
N GLN A 150 2.72 -9.92 8.37
CA GLN A 150 1.41 -10.39 7.93
C GLN A 150 1.20 -9.89 6.51
N PRO A 151 0.67 -10.74 5.60
CA PRO A 151 0.45 -10.36 4.21
C PRO A 151 -0.75 -9.41 4.13
N PHE A 152 -0.51 -8.12 4.39
CA PHE A 152 -1.53 -7.07 4.35
C PHE A 152 -1.60 -6.37 2.99
N SER A 153 -0.80 -6.77 2.00
CA SER A 153 -0.75 -6.09 0.69
C SER A 153 -2.08 -6.12 -0.05
N TRP A 154 -2.94 -7.13 0.19
CA TRP A 154 -4.28 -7.18 -0.40
C TRP A 154 -5.15 -5.99 0.03
N THR A 155 -4.96 -5.49 1.26
CA THR A 155 -5.66 -4.32 1.80
C THR A 155 -5.30 -3.04 1.05
N PHE A 156 -4.08 -2.97 0.50
CA PHE A 156 -3.61 -1.86 -0.31
C PHE A 156 -3.96 -2.01 -1.79
N ALA A 157 -4.07 -3.25 -2.28
CA ALA A 157 -4.47 -3.54 -3.65
C ALA A 157 -5.96 -3.24 -3.90
N LEU A 158 -6.82 -3.54 -2.92
CA LEU A 158 -8.27 -3.36 -3.02
C LEU A 158 -8.71 -1.91 -3.37
N PRO A 159 -8.25 -0.85 -2.66
CA PRO A 159 -8.59 0.52 -3.03
C PRO A 159 -8.03 0.90 -4.42
N GLY A 160 -6.90 0.33 -4.84
CA GLY A 160 -6.36 0.50 -6.20
C GLY A 160 -7.32 -0.04 -7.26
N VAL A 161 -7.84 -1.25 -7.07
CA VAL A 161 -8.83 -1.85 -7.98
C VAL A 161 -10.13 -1.05 -7.97
N LEU A 162 -10.65 -0.70 -6.79
CA LEU A 162 -11.88 0.10 -6.69
C LEU A 162 -11.73 1.44 -7.40
N TYR A 163 -10.64 2.16 -7.17
CA TYR A 163 -10.38 3.44 -7.83
C TYR A 163 -10.30 3.30 -9.35
N LEU A 164 -9.65 2.24 -9.83
CA LEU A 164 -9.46 1.97 -11.25
C LEU A 164 -10.78 1.74 -12.00
N TRP A 165 -11.74 1.08 -11.35
CA TRP A 165 -13.01 0.69 -11.96
C TRP A 165 -14.17 1.66 -11.66
N LEU A 166 -14.15 2.33 -10.51
CA LEU A 166 -15.17 3.32 -10.11
C LEU A 166 -14.80 4.75 -10.50
N GLY A 167 -13.50 5.03 -10.63
CA GLY A 167 -12.99 6.33 -11.03
C GLY A 167 -13.12 6.56 -12.53
N TYR A 168 -13.48 7.78 -12.90
CA TYR A 168 -13.38 8.26 -14.28
C TYR A 168 -11.90 8.63 -14.53
N PHE A 169 -11.30 7.96 -15.52
CA PHE A 169 -10.04 8.36 -16.14
C PHE A 169 -10.32 9.23 -17.37
#